data_AF-A0A9D8HH35-F1
#
_entry.id   AF-A0A9D8HH35-F1
#
_cell.length_a   1.000
_cell.length_b   1.000
_cell.length_c   1.000
_cell.angle_alpha   90.00
_cell.angle_beta   90.00
_cell.angle_gamma   90.00
#
_symmetry.space_group_name_H-M   'P 1'
#
loop_
_entity.id
_entity.type
_entity.pdbx_description
1 polymer ?
#
loop_
_entity_poly.entity_id
_entity_poly.type
_entity_poly.pdbx_seq_one_letter_code
_entity_poly.pdbx_strand_id
1 'polypeptide(L)'
;MNHDPFDTLRSRNPAPRESLPDAPMAVASRITAGRPSLRRGLAIAAVTAGVVLVAGGGWLIWSQAGGGGEVVGPATTTTEAATTTSGATTTTMGTVADEVPELVVYFLRDGALMPVARDLRVLNVRPLPDPGPLALDLLLWGPGAWDAAPLPDPVAAAEAELTTAIPEGTKVLALGFADGVATADLSAEFADASPQAIAQVVYSLTGPYLNAEEVRFLIAGVPQVVGSLTSGLFTPYLEPAAAGVGMETVGREILSLFVPDVMIESPALGGTLRPGQAVTLITRGDDATLTLTAADGTLLWNAWAPSGGEPPYLPPEVIEAAGGYGVWATLQAQATVGDGAVIVVAQIPVWLEPDVPFTNEPEIPEATTTTFGLGAMRPFPDGMLTGCAVATARDLASFEAALANGPLSLLDLCAVVGIPDGEVGSGLFIPVYELGDGSRLYLGYTAPWGDGLLYANLVAPDGTVRRLLLP
;
A
#
# COMPACT_ATOMS: atom_id res chain seq x y z
N MET A 1 22.55 -2.69 -49.40
CA MET A 1 21.27 -1.95 -49.32
C MET A 1 20.71 -2.23 -47.94
N ASN A 2 20.79 -1.24 -47.03
CA ASN A 2 20.29 -1.38 -45.66
C ASN A 2 18.79 -1.08 -45.65
N HIS A 3 17.98 -2.01 -45.17
CA HIS A 3 16.58 -1.76 -44.89
C HIS A 3 16.44 -1.06 -43.53
N ASP A 4 15.66 0.02 -43.51
CA ASP A 4 15.27 0.74 -42.30
C ASP A 4 14.43 -0.21 -41.42
N PRO A 5 14.89 -0.57 -40.20
CA PRO A 5 14.17 -1.50 -39.33
C PRO A 5 12.81 -0.97 -38.86
N PHE A 6 12.47 0.29 -39.15
CA PHE A 6 11.19 0.91 -38.78
C PHE A 6 10.13 0.88 -39.89
N ASP A 7 10.42 0.36 -41.09
CA ASP A 7 9.43 0.30 -42.17
C ASP A 7 8.25 -0.64 -41.86
N THR A 8 8.45 -1.65 -41.02
CA THR A 8 7.39 -2.57 -40.57
C THR A 8 6.45 -1.92 -39.55
N LEU A 9 6.91 -0.89 -38.82
CA LEU A 9 6.10 -0.16 -37.84
C LEU A 9 5.27 0.94 -38.49
N ARG A 10 5.81 1.61 -39.51
CA ARG A 10 5.06 2.63 -40.28
C ARG A 10 3.92 2.04 -41.11
N SER A 11 4.00 0.76 -41.51
CA SER A 11 2.95 0.10 -42.29
C SER A 11 1.76 -0.40 -41.48
N ARG A 12 1.88 -0.51 -40.15
CA ARG A 12 0.83 -1.05 -39.28
C ARG A 12 -0.07 -0.01 -38.62
N ASN A 13 0.20 1.29 -38.77
CA ASN A 13 -0.66 2.35 -38.24
C ASN A 13 -0.79 3.54 -39.21
N PRO A 14 -1.70 3.47 -40.21
CA PRO A 14 -1.96 4.58 -41.11
C PRO A 14 -2.93 5.57 -40.42
N ALA A 15 -2.40 6.41 -39.53
CA ALA A 15 -3.16 7.55 -39.03
C ALA A 15 -3.33 8.60 -40.15
N PRO A 16 -4.56 9.07 -40.44
CA PRO A 16 -4.78 10.15 -41.40
C PRO A 16 -4.10 11.44 -40.93
N ARG A 17 -3.52 12.22 -41.86
CA ARG A 17 -2.78 13.46 -41.57
C ARG A 17 -3.64 14.65 -41.08
N GLU A 18 -4.93 14.44 -40.80
CA GLU A 18 -5.87 15.52 -40.49
C GLU A 18 -6.79 15.11 -39.33
N SER A 19 -6.30 15.19 -38.10
CA SER A 19 -7.07 15.46 -36.86
C SER A 19 -6.21 15.18 -35.62
N LEU A 20 -5.39 16.15 -35.25
CA LEU A 20 -5.00 16.32 -33.85
C LEU A 20 -5.92 17.41 -33.28
N PRO A 21 -6.72 17.14 -32.23
CA PRO A 21 -7.47 18.19 -31.56
C PRO A 21 -6.50 19.14 -30.83
N ASP A 22 -6.75 20.45 -30.95
CA ASP A 22 -5.99 21.49 -30.24
C ASP A 22 -6.00 21.25 -28.73
N ALA A 23 -4.82 21.25 -28.12
CA ALA A 23 -4.68 21.14 -26.66
C ALA A 23 -5.30 22.37 -25.95
N PRO A 24 -6.14 22.20 -24.91
CA PRO A 24 -6.71 23.33 -24.19
C PRO A 24 -5.69 23.95 -23.23
N MET A 25 -4.99 24.99 -23.69
CA MET A 25 -4.30 25.95 -22.81
C MET A 25 -5.31 26.80 -22.03
N ALA A 26 -5.82 26.29 -20.90
CA ALA A 26 -6.63 27.10 -19.97
C ALA A 26 -6.21 27.00 -18.49
N VAL A 27 -5.20 26.19 -18.16
CA VAL A 27 -4.79 25.96 -16.76
C VAL A 27 -3.61 26.84 -16.31
N ALA A 28 -2.83 27.40 -17.25
CA ALA A 28 -1.62 28.17 -16.93
C ALA A 28 -1.87 29.64 -16.49
N SER A 29 -3.11 30.16 -16.53
CA SER A 29 -3.39 31.57 -16.19
C SER A 29 -3.93 31.79 -14.76
N ARG A 30 -4.15 30.74 -13.96
CA ARG A 30 -4.69 30.89 -12.58
C ARG A 30 -3.66 30.99 -11.46
N ILE A 31 -2.37 30.76 -11.72
CA ILE A 31 -1.35 30.67 -10.65
C ILE A 31 -0.64 32.02 -10.38
N THR A 32 -0.78 33.05 -11.23
CA THR A 32 0.07 34.26 -11.14
C THR A 32 -0.61 35.57 -10.69
N ALA A 33 -1.81 35.56 -10.11
CA ALA A 33 -2.39 36.82 -9.59
C ALA A 33 -3.15 36.66 -8.26
N GLY A 34 -2.49 37.04 -7.16
CA GLY A 34 -3.17 37.24 -5.87
C GLY A 34 -2.26 37.82 -4.79
N ARG A 35 -2.17 39.16 -4.72
CA ARG A 35 -1.54 39.90 -3.60
C ARG A 35 -2.38 39.77 -2.31
N PRO A 36 -1.78 39.73 -1.11
CA PRO A 36 -2.50 39.57 0.14
C PRO A 36 -3.10 40.90 0.64
N SER A 37 -4.34 40.87 1.16
CA SER A 37 -4.95 42.00 1.87
C SER A 37 -5.07 41.70 3.37
N LEU A 38 -4.40 42.53 4.17
CA LEU A 38 -4.02 42.33 5.57
C LEU A 38 -5.09 42.80 6.58
N ARG A 39 -6.39 42.72 6.28
CA ARG A 39 -7.44 43.39 7.08
C ARG A 39 -8.58 42.54 7.64
N ARG A 40 -8.51 41.21 7.61
CA ARG A 40 -9.57 40.35 8.20
C ARG A 40 -9.18 39.54 9.46
N GLY A 41 -7.93 39.62 9.91
CA GLY A 41 -7.43 38.84 11.05
C GLY A 41 -7.84 39.31 12.45
N LEU A 42 -8.39 40.51 12.62
CA LEU A 42 -8.65 41.09 13.95
C LEU A 42 -10.10 40.93 14.46
N ALA A 43 -11.04 40.45 13.63
CA ALA A 43 -12.44 40.32 14.03
C ALA A 43 -12.78 38.94 14.63
N ILE A 44 -11.97 37.90 14.37
CA ILE A 44 -12.28 36.52 14.79
C ILE A 44 -11.77 36.22 16.21
N ALA A 45 -10.77 36.95 16.70
CA ALA A 45 -10.22 36.74 18.05
C ALA A 45 -11.11 37.28 19.19
N ALA A 46 -12.07 38.16 18.92
CA ALA A 46 -12.91 38.76 19.96
C ALA A 46 -14.15 37.91 20.32
N VAL A 47 -14.56 36.97 19.46
CA VAL A 47 -15.81 36.20 19.64
C VAL A 47 -15.59 34.93 20.48
N THR A 48 -14.38 34.36 20.47
CA THR A 48 -14.05 33.14 21.21
C THR A 48 -13.81 33.34 22.72
N ALA A 49 -13.45 34.55 23.17
CA ALA A 49 -13.27 34.82 24.60
C ALA A 49 -14.60 34.99 25.37
N GLY A 50 -15.70 35.37 24.69
CA GLY A 50 -17.00 35.61 25.34
C GLY A 50 -17.78 34.35 25.67
N VAL A 51 -17.62 33.28 24.88
CA VAL A 51 -18.39 32.03 25.04
C VAL A 51 -17.89 31.19 26.22
N VAL A 52 -16.59 31.27 26.54
CA VAL A 52 -15.98 30.51 27.66
C VAL A 52 -16.40 31.06 29.03
N LEU A 53 -16.70 32.35 29.15
CA LEU A 53 -17.11 32.97 30.42
C LEU A 53 -18.58 32.72 30.79
N VAL A 54 -19.47 32.48 29.81
CA VAL A 54 -20.89 32.20 30.08
C VAL A 54 -21.11 30.73 30.43
N ALA A 55 -20.32 29.81 29.86
CA ALA A 55 -20.40 28.38 30.18
C ALA A 55 -19.76 28.03 31.54
N GLY A 56 -18.71 28.74 31.96
CA GLY A 56 -18.03 28.49 33.24
C GLY A 56 -18.76 29.01 34.49
N GLY A 57 -19.61 30.03 34.36
CA GLY A 57 -20.30 30.66 35.50
C GLY A 57 -21.54 29.90 36.02
N GLY A 58 -22.12 29.03 35.20
CA GLY A 58 -23.38 28.34 35.54
C GLY A 58 -23.23 27.18 36.53
N TRP A 59 -22.02 26.65 36.73
CA TRP A 59 -21.84 25.41 37.50
C TRP A 59 -21.67 25.62 39.01
N LEU A 60 -21.42 26.85 39.46
CA LEU A 60 -21.21 27.15 40.89
C LEU A 60 -22.48 27.54 41.66
N ILE A 61 -23.65 27.60 41.02
CA ILE A 61 -24.90 28.04 41.67
C ILE A 61 -25.82 26.86 42.09
N TRP A 62 -25.48 25.61 41.76
CA TRP A 62 -26.38 24.46 42.00
C TRP A 62 -25.98 23.49 43.13
N SER A 63 -25.01 23.83 43.99
CA SER A 63 -24.60 22.97 45.12
C SER A 63 -25.05 23.44 46.51
N GLN A 64 -25.97 24.41 46.61
CA GLN A 64 -26.56 24.81 47.89
C GLN A 64 -28.10 24.87 47.84
N ALA A 65 -28.77 23.73 47.89
CA ALA A 65 -30.18 23.65 48.31
C ALA A 65 -30.60 22.24 48.75
N GLY A 66 -30.62 22.02 50.08
CA GLY A 66 -31.46 21.02 50.78
C GLY A 66 -30.95 19.56 50.78
N GLY A 67 -31.01 18.79 51.86
CA GLY A 67 -31.58 19.00 53.20
C GLY A 67 -31.44 17.70 54.01
N GLY A 68 -31.42 17.85 55.33
CA GLY A 68 -31.08 16.87 56.37
C GLY A 68 -31.56 15.42 56.22
N GLY A 69 -30.67 14.51 56.60
CA GLY A 69 -30.92 13.10 56.90
C GLY A 69 -29.89 12.60 57.91
N GLU A 70 -30.37 11.86 58.90
CA GLU A 70 -29.85 11.64 60.24
C GLU A 70 -28.54 10.82 60.34
N VAL A 71 -27.75 11.15 61.38
CA VAL A 71 -26.48 10.54 61.75
C VAL A 71 -26.71 9.21 62.47
N VAL A 72 -26.16 8.11 61.94
CA VAL A 72 -25.80 6.91 62.71
C VAL A 72 -24.50 6.35 62.16
N GLY A 73 -23.41 6.48 62.93
CA GLY A 73 -22.14 5.79 62.66
C GLY A 73 -22.21 4.32 63.09
N PRO A 74 -21.42 3.45 62.45
CA PRO A 74 -20.42 2.78 63.29
C PRO A 74 -19.05 2.55 62.62
N ALA A 75 -18.05 2.54 63.51
CA ALA A 75 -16.82 1.76 63.49
C ALA A 75 -15.93 1.80 62.23
N THR A 76 -14.90 2.64 62.34
CA THR A 76 -13.65 2.60 61.59
C THR A 76 -13.01 1.20 61.66
N THR A 77 -12.87 0.53 60.53
CA THR A 77 -11.88 -0.53 60.35
C THR A 77 -10.98 -0.10 59.19
N THR A 78 -9.73 0.21 59.52
CA THR A 78 -8.70 0.64 58.58
C THR A 78 -8.26 -0.58 57.77
N THR A 79 -8.73 -0.68 56.52
CA THR A 79 -8.18 -1.60 55.52
C THR A 79 -7.36 -0.79 54.54
N GLU A 80 -6.07 -1.08 54.53
CA GLU A 80 -5.04 -0.55 53.65
C GLU A 80 -5.42 -0.81 52.18
N ALA A 81 -5.75 0.24 51.43
CA ALA A 81 -6.03 0.15 50.01
C ALA A 81 -4.70 0.06 49.26
N ALA A 82 -4.42 -1.12 48.68
CA ALA A 82 -3.34 -1.30 47.73
C ALA A 82 -3.61 -0.43 46.50
N THR A 83 -2.71 0.53 46.26
CA THR A 83 -2.66 1.34 45.04
C THR A 83 -2.23 0.45 43.89
N THR A 84 -3.16 -0.15 43.16
CA THR A 84 -2.88 -0.73 41.85
C THR A 84 -2.87 0.38 40.82
N THR A 85 -1.66 0.91 40.57
CA THR A 85 -1.36 1.70 39.38
C THR A 85 -1.62 0.83 38.16
N SER A 86 -2.75 1.03 37.50
CA SER A 86 -3.03 0.45 36.19
C SER A 86 -2.11 1.12 35.18
N GLY A 87 -0.94 0.52 34.95
CA GLY A 87 -0.06 0.91 33.86
C GLY A 87 -0.78 0.62 32.54
N ALA A 88 -0.96 1.65 31.73
CA ALA A 88 -1.29 1.47 30.32
C ALA A 88 -0.16 0.67 29.69
N THR A 89 -0.35 -0.64 29.56
CA THR A 89 0.53 -1.48 28.77
C THR A 89 0.22 -1.15 27.32
N THR A 90 1.01 -0.24 26.74
CA THR A 90 1.14 -0.18 25.29
C THR A 90 1.74 -1.50 24.87
N THR A 91 0.89 -2.44 24.46
CA THR A 91 1.33 -3.66 23.80
C THR A 91 1.89 -3.23 22.46
N THR A 92 3.19 -2.93 22.42
CA THR A 92 3.94 -2.98 21.16
C THR A 92 3.64 -4.32 20.55
N MET A 93 3.09 -4.30 19.32
CA MET A 93 2.91 -5.49 18.50
C MET A 93 4.16 -6.35 18.65
N GLY A 94 3.96 -7.62 18.97
CA GLY A 94 5.06 -8.58 18.95
C GLY A 94 5.80 -8.40 17.64
N THR A 95 7.14 -8.39 17.69
CA THR A 95 8.02 -8.39 16.52
C THR A 95 7.55 -9.49 15.58
N VAL A 96 6.64 -9.12 14.66
CA VAL A 96 6.23 -9.94 13.54
C VAL A 96 7.51 -10.10 12.74
N ALA A 97 7.88 -11.35 12.53
CA ALA A 97 9.03 -11.76 11.76
C ALA A 97 9.09 -11.00 10.43
N ASP A 98 10.27 -11.00 9.82
CA ASP A 98 10.59 -10.52 8.46
C ASP A 98 9.69 -11.10 7.32
N GLU A 99 8.52 -11.66 7.63
CA GLU A 99 7.68 -12.56 6.82
C GLU A 99 6.28 -12.00 6.51
N VAL A 100 6.05 -10.69 6.53
CA VAL A 100 4.85 -10.13 5.89
C VAL A 100 5.24 -9.60 4.50
N PRO A 101 5.31 -10.47 3.47
CA PRO A 101 5.68 -10.03 2.14
C PRO A 101 4.57 -9.21 1.50
N GLU A 102 3.31 -9.35 1.93
CA GLU A 102 2.15 -8.75 1.26
C GLU A 102 1.16 -8.13 2.25
N LEU A 103 0.70 -6.92 1.94
CA LEU A 103 -0.39 -6.25 2.62
C LEU A 103 -1.62 -6.22 1.71
N VAL A 104 -2.81 -6.56 2.23
CA VAL A 104 -4.04 -6.61 1.45
C VAL A 104 -4.95 -5.43 1.81
N VAL A 105 -5.39 -4.68 0.80
CA VAL A 105 -6.30 -3.53 0.92
C VAL A 105 -7.50 -3.77 -0.01
N TYR A 106 -8.70 -3.37 0.42
CA TYR A 106 -9.93 -3.62 -0.34
C TYR A 106 -10.43 -2.36 -1.06
N PHE A 107 -10.51 -2.44 -2.38
CA PHE A 107 -11.10 -1.43 -3.25
C PHE A 107 -12.46 -1.89 -3.79
N LEU A 108 -13.06 -1.10 -4.68
CA LEU A 108 -14.36 -1.41 -5.27
C LEU A 108 -14.24 -1.65 -6.78
N ARG A 109 -14.82 -2.74 -7.27
CA ARG A 109 -15.12 -2.98 -8.69
C ARG A 109 -16.64 -3.08 -8.82
N ASP A 110 -17.23 -2.22 -9.64
CA ASP A 110 -18.70 -2.17 -9.84
C ASP A 110 -19.49 -2.06 -8.52
N GLY A 111 -18.92 -1.39 -7.52
CA GLY A 111 -19.52 -1.20 -6.19
C GLY A 111 -19.37 -2.37 -5.21
N ALA A 112 -18.71 -3.47 -5.63
CA ALA A 112 -18.41 -4.62 -4.78
C ALA A 112 -16.92 -4.64 -4.38
N LEU A 113 -16.62 -5.21 -3.21
CA LEU A 113 -15.27 -5.29 -2.67
C LEU A 113 -14.35 -6.16 -3.53
N MET A 114 -13.12 -5.71 -3.70
CA MET A 114 -12.04 -6.40 -4.41
C MET A 114 -10.73 -6.28 -3.59
N PRO A 115 -10.13 -7.39 -3.14
CA PRO A 115 -8.87 -7.37 -2.42
C PRO A 115 -7.70 -7.14 -3.38
N VAL A 116 -6.76 -6.30 -2.98
CA VAL A 116 -5.55 -5.95 -3.73
C VAL A 116 -4.34 -6.14 -2.84
N ALA A 117 -3.36 -6.91 -3.33
CA ALA A 117 -2.10 -7.13 -2.64
C ALA A 117 -1.09 -6.00 -2.92
N ARG A 118 -0.26 -5.74 -1.92
CA ARG A 118 0.86 -4.80 -1.96
C ARG A 118 2.09 -5.48 -1.43
N ASP A 119 3.04 -5.74 -2.32
CA ASP A 119 4.31 -6.36 -1.96
C ASP A 119 5.14 -5.36 -1.12
N LEU A 120 5.31 -5.64 0.16
CA LEU A 120 6.07 -4.80 1.08
C LEU A 120 7.58 -4.94 0.88
N ARG A 121 8.05 -5.98 0.17
CA ARG A 121 9.47 -6.18 -0.13
C ARG A 121 10.04 -5.06 -1.01
N VAL A 122 9.19 -4.38 -1.78
CA VAL A 122 9.59 -3.26 -2.64
C VAL A 122 9.94 -1.99 -1.87
N LEU A 123 9.48 -1.87 -0.61
CA LEU A 123 9.61 -0.62 0.15
C LEU A 123 11.06 -0.27 0.53
N ASN A 124 12.03 -1.19 0.39
CA ASN A 124 13.47 -0.99 0.66
C ASN A 124 13.80 -0.19 1.94
N VAL A 125 12.93 -0.28 2.95
CA VAL A 125 13.09 0.30 4.28
C VAL A 125 13.07 -0.82 5.30
N ARG A 126 13.99 -0.73 6.26
CA ARG A 126 14.06 -1.63 7.41
C ARG A 126 14.24 -0.78 8.67
N PRO A 127 13.40 -0.97 9.71
CA PRO A 127 12.25 -1.89 9.76
C PRO A 127 11.15 -1.53 8.76
N LEU A 128 10.33 -2.52 8.37
CA LEU A 128 9.12 -2.25 7.57
C LEU A 128 8.19 -1.30 8.36
N PRO A 129 7.42 -0.45 7.67
CA PRO A 129 6.41 0.36 8.33
C PRO A 129 5.35 -0.53 9.00
N ASP A 130 4.69 0.01 10.02
CA ASP A 130 3.56 -0.64 10.65
C ASP A 130 2.46 -0.92 9.59
N PRO A 131 2.05 -2.19 9.39
CA PRO A 131 1.09 -2.56 8.35
C PRO A 131 -0.30 -1.95 8.58
N GLY A 132 -0.68 -1.64 9.83
CA GLY A 132 -2.00 -1.08 10.15
C GLY A 132 -2.19 0.32 9.55
N PRO A 133 -1.38 1.32 9.94
CA PRO A 133 -1.40 2.65 9.35
C PRO A 133 -1.18 2.62 7.84
N LEU A 134 -0.24 1.78 7.37
CA LEU A 134 0.03 1.66 5.94
C LEU A 134 -1.20 1.18 5.15
N ALA A 135 -1.98 0.22 5.66
CA ALA A 135 -3.19 -0.27 5.00
C ALA A 135 -4.22 0.84 4.81
N LEU A 136 -4.41 1.68 5.83
CA LEU A 136 -5.32 2.83 5.74
C LEU A 136 -4.79 3.89 4.80
N ASP A 137 -3.51 4.25 4.90
CA ASP A 137 -2.91 5.25 4.00
C ASP A 137 -3.08 4.84 2.54
N LEU A 138 -2.86 3.56 2.22
CA LEU A 138 -3.08 3.02 0.88
C LEU A 138 -4.54 3.08 0.43
N LEU A 139 -5.46 2.77 1.35
CA LEU A 139 -6.89 2.87 1.08
C LEU A 139 -7.31 4.32 0.81
N LEU A 140 -6.75 5.28 1.56
CA LEU A 140 -7.01 6.72 1.40
C LEU A 140 -6.39 7.30 0.13
N TRP A 141 -5.20 6.82 -0.28
CA TRP A 141 -4.58 7.21 -1.55
C TRP A 141 -5.35 6.69 -2.76
N GLY A 142 -6.05 5.58 -2.60
CA GLY A 142 -6.90 4.99 -3.63
C GLY A 142 -6.19 3.94 -4.50
N PRO A 143 -6.92 3.32 -5.44
CA PRO A 143 -6.36 2.31 -6.33
C PRO A 143 -5.29 2.91 -7.23
N GLY A 144 -4.25 2.13 -7.54
CA GLY A 144 -3.12 2.56 -8.37
C GLY A 144 -2.13 3.54 -7.72
N ALA A 145 -2.43 4.11 -6.54
CA ALA A 145 -1.58 5.11 -5.89
C ALA A 145 -0.35 4.53 -5.14
N TRP A 146 0.05 3.30 -5.47
CA TRP A 146 1.24 2.67 -4.90
C TRP A 146 2.49 3.15 -5.63
N ASP A 147 3.04 4.28 -5.20
CA ASP A 147 4.19 4.92 -5.83
C ASP A 147 5.53 4.20 -5.55
N ALA A 148 5.54 3.22 -4.63
CA ALA A 148 6.77 2.53 -4.24
C ALA A 148 7.38 1.68 -5.37
N ALA A 149 6.58 1.24 -6.34
CA ALA A 149 7.04 0.58 -7.54
C ALA A 149 5.98 0.71 -8.66
N PRO A 150 6.39 0.93 -9.93
CA PRO A 150 5.45 0.81 -11.04
C PRO A 150 4.74 -0.54 -11.01
N LEU A 151 3.40 -0.52 -11.01
CA LEU A 151 2.61 -1.74 -11.07
C LEU A 151 2.88 -2.44 -12.43
N PRO A 152 3.11 -3.76 -12.44
CA PRO A 152 3.20 -4.51 -13.69
C PRO A 152 1.93 -4.35 -14.53
N ASP A 153 2.07 -4.27 -15.86
CA ASP A 153 0.98 -4.02 -16.81
C ASP A 153 -0.34 -4.76 -16.51
N PRO A 154 -0.38 -6.09 -16.26
CA PRO A 154 -1.64 -6.78 -15.98
C PRO A 154 -2.31 -6.31 -14.68
N VAL A 155 -1.52 -5.95 -13.66
CA VAL A 155 -2.01 -5.43 -12.39
C VAL A 155 -2.48 -4.00 -12.56
N ALA A 156 -1.69 -3.15 -13.22
CA ALA A 156 -2.05 -1.76 -13.49
C ALA A 156 -3.36 -1.65 -14.29
N ALA A 157 -3.54 -2.50 -15.30
CA ALA A 157 -4.77 -2.55 -16.09
C ALA A 157 -5.98 -2.97 -15.24
N ALA A 158 -5.83 -3.99 -14.39
CA ALA A 158 -6.91 -4.47 -13.52
C ALA A 158 -7.27 -3.47 -12.42
N GLU A 159 -6.30 -2.70 -11.92
CA GLU A 159 -6.51 -1.64 -10.93
C GLU A 159 -7.12 -0.35 -11.51
N ALA A 160 -6.91 -0.07 -12.80
CA ALA A 160 -7.53 1.07 -13.48
C ALA A 160 -9.06 0.98 -13.52
N GLU A 161 -9.62 -0.22 -13.33
CA GLU A 161 -11.06 -0.48 -13.23
C GLU A 161 -11.58 -0.36 -11.79
N LEU A 162 -10.70 -0.17 -10.81
CA LEU A 162 -11.07 -0.07 -9.41
C LEU A 162 -11.39 1.38 -9.02
N THR A 163 -12.23 1.50 -8.01
CA THR A 163 -12.66 2.76 -7.43
C THR A 163 -12.58 2.71 -5.92
N THR A 164 -12.78 3.85 -5.27
CA THR A 164 -12.89 3.95 -3.81
C THR A 164 -14.14 4.74 -3.45
N ALA A 165 -14.86 4.31 -2.41
CA ALA A 165 -15.98 5.05 -1.84
C ALA A 165 -15.55 5.97 -0.69
N ILE A 166 -14.28 5.90 -0.29
CA ILE A 166 -13.71 6.78 0.74
C ILE A 166 -13.85 8.25 0.27
N PRO A 167 -14.46 9.13 1.09
CA PRO A 167 -14.56 10.55 0.78
C PRO A 167 -13.19 11.22 0.56
N GLU A 168 -13.11 12.11 -0.43
CA GLU A 168 -11.89 12.86 -0.71
C GLU A 168 -11.50 13.72 0.50
N GLY A 169 -10.21 13.71 0.84
CA GLY A 169 -9.67 14.49 1.95
C GLY A 169 -9.81 13.85 3.33
N THR A 170 -10.38 12.65 3.43
CA THR A 170 -10.33 11.84 4.66
C THR A 170 -8.88 11.63 5.10
N LYS A 171 -8.62 11.71 6.41
CA LYS A 171 -7.32 11.48 7.04
C LYS A 171 -7.44 10.51 8.20
N VAL A 172 -6.41 9.70 8.43
CA VAL A 172 -6.22 8.96 9.67
C VAL A 172 -5.71 9.93 10.74
N LEU A 173 -6.45 10.09 11.83
CA LEU A 173 -6.06 10.91 12.98
C LEU A 173 -5.36 10.05 14.05
N ALA A 174 -5.88 8.85 14.27
CA ALA A 174 -5.27 7.84 15.13
C ALA A 174 -5.71 6.43 14.70
N LEU A 175 -4.85 5.45 14.91
CA LEU A 175 -5.16 4.04 14.75
C LEU A 175 -4.56 3.26 15.93
N GLY A 176 -5.32 2.34 16.51
CA GLY A 176 -4.85 1.46 17.56
C GLY A 176 -5.46 0.08 17.46
N PHE A 177 -4.74 -0.93 17.93
CA PHE A 177 -5.19 -2.32 17.95
C PHE A 177 -5.17 -2.82 19.39
N ALA A 178 -6.31 -3.29 19.88
CA ALA A 178 -6.44 -3.86 21.22
C ALA A 178 -7.56 -4.91 21.24
N ASP A 179 -7.31 -6.05 21.88
CA ASP A 179 -8.30 -7.11 22.11
C ASP A 179 -9.07 -7.56 20.85
N GLY A 180 -8.38 -7.67 19.70
CA GLY A 180 -8.99 -8.06 18.43
C GLY A 180 -9.81 -6.94 17.76
N VAL A 181 -9.78 -5.72 18.29
CA VAL A 181 -10.50 -4.56 17.73
C VAL A 181 -9.51 -3.52 17.22
N ALA A 182 -9.64 -3.16 15.94
CA ALA A 182 -8.96 -2.00 15.37
C ALA A 182 -9.80 -0.73 15.63
N THR A 183 -9.26 0.24 16.35
CA THR A 183 -9.90 1.53 16.60
C THR A 183 -9.35 2.56 15.61
N ALA A 184 -10.14 2.93 14.61
CA ALA A 184 -9.80 3.90 13.58
C ALA A 184 -10.46 5.25 13.87
N ASP A 185 -9.66 6.26 14.19
CA ASP A 185 -10.11 7.66 14.29
C ASP A 185 -9.83 8.37 12.97
N LEU A 186 -10.90 8.72 12.26
CA LEU A 186 -10.86 9.35 10.95
C LEU A 186 -11.33 10.80 11.04
N SER A 187 -10.94 11.61 10.07
CA SER A 187 -11.36 13.01 10.00
C SER A 187 -12.85 13.16 9.67
N ALA A 188 -13.39 14.37 9.89
CA ALA A 188 -14.82 14.66 9.76
C ALA A 188 -15.39 14.42 8.35
N GLU A 189 -14.55 14.41 7.32
CA GLU A 189 -14.92 14.07 5.94
C GLU A 189 -15.50 12.65 5.83
N PHE A 190 -15.14 11.74 6.75
CA PHE A 190 -15.66 10.37 6.79
C PHE A 190 -17.00 10.25 7.55
N ALA A 191 -17.53 11.32 8.15
CA ALA A 191 -18.75 11.26 8.95
C ALA A 191 -19.97 10.77 8.15
N ASP A 192 -20.08 11.20 6.89
CA ASP A 192 -21.16 10.84 5.96
C ASP A 192 -20.73 9.71 4.99
N ALA A 193 -19.76 8.88 5.41
CA ALA A 193 -19.24 7.78 4.60
C ALA A 193 -20.36 6.80 4.20
N SER A 194 -20.30 6.33 2.96
CA SER A 194 -21.23 5.31 2.49
C SER A 194 -20.94 3.96 3.16
N PRO A 195 -21.91 3.04 3.18
CA PRO A 195 -21.67 1.68 3.66
C PRO A 195 -20.51 0.96 2.96
N GLN A 196 -20.29 1.22 1.68
CA GLN A 196 -19.15 0.69 0.93
C GLN A 196 -17.82 1.20 1.49
N ALA A 197 -17.73 2.49 1.83
CA ALA A 197 -16.53 3.08 2.41
C ALA A 197 -16.20 2.45 3.77
N ILE A 198 -17.22 2.21 4.60
CA ILE A 198 -17.07 1.49 5.88
C ILE A 198 -16.59 0.06 5.62
N ALA A 199 -17.17 -0.63 4.63
CA ALA A 199 -16.77 -1.99 4.26
C ALA A 199 -15.31 -2.06 3.80
N GLN A 200 -14.84 -1.10 3.00
CA GLN A 200 -13.43 -1.04 2.60
C GLN A 200 -12.48 -0.91 3.81
N VAL A 201 -12.81 -0.06 4.77
CA VAL A 201 -12.02 0.10 6.01
C VAL A 201 -12.04 -1.18 6.84
N VAL A 202 -13.23 -1.74 7.08
CA VAL A 202 -13.39 -2.96 7.88
C VAL A 202 -12.60 -4.11 7.28
N TYR A 203 -12.79 -4.41 6.00
CA TYR A 203 -12.11 -5.53 5.36
C TYR A 203 -10.59 -5.35 5.31
N SER A 204 -10.10 -4.14 5.09
CA SER A 204 -8.66 -3.85 5.06
C SER A 204 -8.03 -4.00 6.45
N LEU A 205 -8.68 -3.50 7.50
CA LEU A 205 -8.16 -3.58 8.87
C LEU A 205 -8.29 -4.96 9.51
N THR A 206 -9.29 -5.75 9.09
CA THR A 206 -9.49 -7.14 9.53
C THR A 206 -8.81 -8.15 8.61
N GLY A 207 -7.85 -7.69 7.81
CA GLY A 207 -7.01 -8.53 6.97
C GLY A 207 -6.15 -9.50 7.79
N PRO A 208 -5.67 -10.59 7.16
CA PRO A 208 -5.00 -11.71 7.85
C PRO A 208 -3.73 -11.32 8.64
N TYR A 209 -3.13 -10.17 8.37
CA TYR A 209 -1.87 -9.73 8.98
C TYR A 209 -2.03 -8.70 10.11
N LEU A 210 -3.24 -8.21 10.36
CA LEU A 210 -3.48 -7.11 11.31
C LEU A 210 -4.07 -7.58 12.65
N ASN A 211 -4.40 -8.87 12.78
CA ASN A 211 -4.96 -9.48 14.00
C ASN A 211 -6.19 -8.76 14.58
N ALA A 212 -6.94 -8.02 13.75
CA ALA A 212 -8.22 -7.45 14.12
C ALA A 212 -9.35 -8.31 13.53
N GLU A 213 -10.36 -8.58 14.34
CA GLU A 213 -11.59 -9.27 13.96
C GLU A 213 -12.71 -8.25 13.71
N GLU A 214 -12.68 -7.12 14.42
CA GLU A 214 -13.67 -6.06 14.34
C GLU A 214 -13.02 -4.67 14.25
N VAL A 215 -13.79 -3.69 13.79
CA VAL A 215 -13.37 -2.28 13.74
C VAL A 215 -14.31 -1.40 14.54
N ARG A 216 -13.72 -0.51 15.34
CA ARG A 216 -14.38 0.60 16.01
C ARG A 216 -14.06 1.91 15.29
N PHE A 217 -15.08 2.71 15.01
CA PHE A 217 -14.91 4.00 14.34
C PHE A 217 -15.00 5.16 15.33
N LEU A 218 -14.04 6.08 15.25
CA LEU A 218 -14.10 7.42 15.82
C LEU A 218 -14.05 8.42 14.67
N ILE A 219 -14.77 9.53 14.82
CA ILE A 219 -14.71 10.66 13.88
C ILE A 219 -14.29 11.88 14.66
N ALA A 220 -13.09 12.37 14.40
CA ALA A 220 -12.47 13.46 15.15
C ALA A 220 -12.52 13.23 16.68
N GLY A 221 -12.19 12.00 17.09
CA GLY A 221 -12.20 11.56 18.49
C GLY A 221 -13.59 11.24 19.05
N VAL A 222 -14.68 11.39 18.28
CA VAL A 222 -16.04 11.08 18.71
C VAL A 222 -16.42 9.65 18.30
N PRO A 223 -16.72 8.75 19.25
CA PRO A 223 -17.15 7.39 18.93
C PRO A 223 -18.38 7.35 18.05
N GLN A 224 -18.37 6.45 17.08
CA GLN A 224 -19.50 6.15 16.21
C GLN A 224 -20.00 4.73 16.43
N VAL A 225 -21.27 4.51 16.09
CA VAL A 225 -21.88 3.19 15.93
C VAL A 225 -22.24 2.99 14.47
N VAL A 226 -22.20 1.75 14.01
CA VAL A 226 -22.70 1.38 12.67
C VAL A 226 -24.12 0.85 12.81
N GLY A 227 -25.05 1.41 12.04
CA GLY A 227 -26.44 0.96 12.02
C GLY A 227 -26.56 -0.43 11.39
N SER A 228 -27.14 -1.39 12.10
CA SER A 228 -27.32 -2.77 11.59
C SER A 228 -28.18 -2.88 10.32
N LEU A 229 -29.10 -1.94 10.09
CA LEU A 229 -29.99 -1.95 8.91
C LEU A 229 -29.46 -1.11 7.74
N THR A 230 -28.74 -0.02 8.05
CA THR A 230 -28.28 0.93 7.05
C THR A 230 -26.81 0.76 6.70
N SER A 231 -26.05 0.09 7.57
CA SER A 231 -24.59 0.04 7.52
C SER A 231 -23.96 1.45 7.42
N GLY A 232 -24.60 2.47 8.00
CA GLY A 232 -24.07 3.84 8.07
C GLY A 232 -23.53 4.19 9.45
N LEU A 233 -22.68 5.21 9.55
CA LEU A 233 -22.16 5.72 10.83
C LEU A 233 -23.13 6.70 11.49
N PHE A 234 -23.28 6.57 12.81
CA PHE A 234 -24.06 7.49 13.64
C PHE A 234 -23.38 7.68 14.99
N THR A 235 -23.54 8.86 15.60
CA THR A 235 -23.12 9.03 16.99
C THR A 235 -24.07 8.25 17.90
N PRO A 236 -23.57 7.49 18.91
CA PRO A 236 -24.39 6.61 19.76
C PRO A 236 -25.58 7.31 20.43
N TYR A 237 -25.46 8.62 20.69
CA TYR A 237 -26.48 9.41 21.37
C TYR A 237 -27.57 9.97 20.42
N LEU A 238 -27.45 9.76 19.11
CA LEU A 238 -28.36 10.28 18.09
C LEU A 238 -28.89 9.18 17.16
N GLU A 239 -29.04 7.93 17.64
CA GLU A 239 -29.60 6.84 16.83
C GLU A 239 -30.88 7.28 16.10
N PRO A 240 -30.90 7.26 14.75
CA PRO A 240 -32.15 7.39 14.03
C PRO A 240 -33.00 6.18 14.37
N ALA A 241 -34.27 6.39 14.74
CA ALA A 241 -35.22 5.30 15.00
C ALA A 241 -35.36 4.28 13.83
N ALA A 242 -34.81 4.61 12.65
CA ALA A 242 -34.80 3.78 11.45
C ALA A 242 -33.52 2.92 11.25
N ALA A 243 -32.47 3.09 12.06
CA ALA A 243 -31.15 2.45 11.83
C ALA A 243 -30.99 1.06 12.47
N GLY A 244 -31.92 0.64 13.33
CA GLY A 244 -31.79 -0.58 14.14
C GLY A 244 -30.91 -0.37 15.38
N VAL A 245 -30.46 -1.46 15.99
CA VAL A 245 -29.47 -1.40 17.09
C VAL A 245 -28.13 -0.96 16.49
N GLY A 246 -27.55 0.11 17.02
CA GLY A 246 -26.19 0.56 16.68
C GLY A 246 -25.14 -0.36 17.27
N MET A 247 -24.12 -0.67 16.48
CA MET A 247 -23.02 -1.55 16.88
C MET A 247 -21.75 -0.73 17.08
N GLU A 248 -21.17 -0.81 18.28
CA GLU A 248 -19.95 -0.08 18.65
C GLU A 248 -18.70 -0.60 17.91
N THR A 249 -18.73 -1.86 17.50
CA THR A 249 -17.71 -2.54 16.70
C THR A 249 -18.39 -3.33 15.59
N VAL A 250 -17.70 -3.50 14.46
CA VAL A 250 -18.23 -4.21 13.29
C VAL A 250 -17.20 -5.13 12.69
N GLY A 251 -17.57 -6.39 12.48
CA GLY A 251 -16.81 -7.36 11.71
C GLY A 251 -17.27 -7.48 10.26
N ARG A 252 -16.60 -8.37 9.52
CA ARG A 252 -16.84 -8.59 8.08
C ARG A 252 -18.22 -9.16 7.79
N GLU A 253 -18.79 -9.94 8.71
CA GLU A 253 -20.06 -10.64 8.57
C GLU A 253 -21.24 -9.71 8.24
N ILE A 254 -21.26 -8.53 8.83
CA ILE A 254 -22.32 -7.53 8.66
C ILE A 254 -22.23 -6.85 7.30
N LEU A 255 -21.00 -6.72 6.79
CA LEU A 255 -20.68 -6.02 5.54
C LEU A 255 -20.51 -6.99 4.36
N SER A 256 -20.82 -8.28 4.58
CA SER A 256 -20.80 -9.34 3.56
C SER A 256 -21.71 -9.05 2.36
N LEU A 257 -22.66 -8.13 2.49
CA LEU A 257 -23.51 -7.67 1.40
C LEU A 257 -22.73 -6.94 0.28
N PHE A 258 -21.57 -6.36 0.62
CA PHE A 258 -20.68 -5.66 -0.32
C PHE A 258 -19.65 -6.58 -0.99
N VAL A 259 -19.58 -7.84 -0.58
CA VAL A 259 -18.79 -8.85 -1.28
C VAL A 259 -19.59 -9.35 -2.50
N PRO A 260 -18.96 -9.51 -3.68
CA PRO A 260 -19.63 -10.12 -4.82
C PRO A 260 -20.00 -11.58 -4.54
N ASP A 261 -20.82 -12.20 -5.39
CA ASP A 261 -21.26 -13.58 -5.15
C ASP A 261 -20.11 -14.60 -5.20
N VAL A 262 -19.03 -14.28 -5.91
CA VAL A 262 -17.74 -14.96 -5.83
C VAL A 262 -16.61 -13.93 -5.76
N MET A 263 -15.74 -14.07 -4.77
CA MET A 263 -14.54 -13.25 -4.59
C MET A 263 -13.35 -14.15 -4.30
N ILE A 264 -12.22 -13.90 -4.97
CA ILE A 264 -10.94 -14.51 -4.62
C ILE A 264 -10.31 -13.63 -3.55
N GLU A 265 -10.20 -14.15 -2.33
CA GLU A 265 -9.66 -13.42 -1.20
C GLU A 265 -8.14 -13.58 -1.08
N SER A 266 -7.64 -14.81 -1.30
CA SER A 266 -6.22 -15.11 -1.32
C SER A 266 -5.93 -16.12 -2.43
N PRO A 267 -4.95 -15.86 -3.31
CA PRO A 267 -4.18 -14.62 -3.43
C PRO A 267 -5.08 -13.45 -3.84
N ALA A 268 -4.78 -12.25 -3.35
CA ALA A 268 -5.47 -11.03 -3.78
C ALA A 268 -4.96 -10.57 -5.16
N LEU A 269 -5.64 -9.58 -5.78
CA LEU A 269 -5.20 -9.02 -7.06
C LEU A 269 -3.76 -8.52 -6.97
N GLY A 270 -2.91 -8.97 -7.90
CA GLY A 270 -1.48 -8.64 -7.91
C GLY A 270 -0.65 -9.40 -6.88
N GLY A 271 -1.27 -10.28 -6.08
CA GLY A 271 -0.60 -11.08 -5.07
C GLY A 271 0.12 -12.28 -5.63
N THR A 272 0.89 -12.92 -4.77
CA THR A 272 1.70 -14.09 -5.10
C THR A 272 0.97 -15.38 -4.79
N LEU A 273 1.03 -16.33 -5.72
CA LEU A 273 0.52 -17.68 -5.55
C LEU A 273 1.68 -18.68 -5.63
N ARG A 274 1.87 -19.44 -4.54
CA ARG A 274 2.93 -20.44 -4.40
C ARG A 274 2.40 -21.86 -4.50
N PRO A 275 3.23 -22.83 -4.90
CA PRO A 275 2.96 -24.26 -4.68
C PRO A 275 2.52 -24.56 -3.24
N GLY A 276 1.49 -25.38 -3.10
CA GLY A 276 0.93 -25.77 -1.82
C GLY A 276 0.17 -24.67 -1.08
N GLN A 277 0.03 -23.47 -1.67
CA GLN A 277 -0.79 -22.41 -1.10
C GLN A 277 -2.28 -22.67 -1.39
N ALA A 278 -3.12 -22.48 -0.38
CA ALA A 278 -4.57 -22.52 -0.51
C ALA A 278 -5.08 -21.29 -1.27
N VAL A 279 -6.04 -21.48 -2.16
CA VAL A 279 -6.84 -20.39 -2.74
C VAL A 279 -8.09 -20.21 -1.89
N THR A 280 -8.18 -19.09 -1.19
CA THR A 280 -9.33 -18.72 -0.35
C THR A 280 -10.35 -17.97 -1.19
N LEU A 281 -11.60 -18.42 -1.11
CA LEU A 281 -12.74 -17.84 -1.81
C LEU A 281 -13.80 -17.42 -0.80
N ILE A 282 -14.48 -16.32 -1.09
CA ILE A 282 -15.78 -16.01 -0.48
C ILE A 282 -16.84 -16.27 -1.54
N THR A 283 -17.77 -17.19 -1.26
CA THR A 283 -18.92 -17.46 -2.14
C THR A 283 -20.23 -17.26 -1.39
N ARG A 284 -21.23 -16.67 -2.07
CA ARG A 284 -22.59 -16.53 -1.52
C ARG A 284 -23.48 -17.66 -2.04
N GLY A 285 -23.38 -18.82 -1.40
CA GLY A 285 -24.39 -19.90 -1.51
C GLY A 285 -24.00 -21.12 -2.34
N ASP A 286 -23.11 -20.96 -3.33
CA ASP A 286 -22.79 -22.04 -4.28
C ASP A 286 -21.30 -22.40 -4.33
N ASP A 287 -21.01 -23.56 -4.92
CA ASP A 287 -19.66 -24.00 -5.23
C ASP A 287 -19.05 -23.16 -6.37
N ALA A 288 -17.73 -23.02 -6.34
CA ALA A 288 -16.99 -22.34 -7.39
C ALA A 288 -16.05 -23.29 -8.14
N THR A 289 -15.85 -23.03 -9.42
CA THR A 289 -14.74 -23.62 -10.19
C THR A 289 -13.64 -22.60 -10.31
N LEU A 290 -12.43 -22.99 -9.92
CA LEU A 290 -11.21 -22.22 -10.12
C LEU A 290 -10.54 -22.62 -11.42
N THR A 291 -10.01 -21.64 -12.12
CA THR A 291 -9.22 -21.85 -13.34
C THR A 291 -8.03 -20.90 -13.31
N LEU A 292 -6.83 -21.44 -13.49
CA LEU A 292 -5.61 -20.67 -13.63
C LEU A 292 -5.08 -20.83 -15.05
N THR A 293 -4.86 -19.70 -15.70
CA THR A 293 -4.49 -19.64 -17.11
C THR A 293 -3.24 -18.79 -17.29
N ALA A 294 -2.28 -19.26 -18.09
CA ALA A 294 -1.10 -18.49 -18.47
C ALA A 294 -1.47 -17.27 -19.33
N ALA A 295 -0.53 -16.34 -19.51
CA ALA A 295 -0.73 -15.14 -20.32
C ALA A 295 -1.10 -15.42 -21.79
N ASP A 296 -0.72 -16.59 -22.33
CA ASP A 296 -1.06 -17.02 -23.69
C ASP A 296 -2.43 -17.73 -23.80
N GLY A 297 -3.17 -17.86 -22.69
CA GLY A 297 -4.44 -18.56 -22.64
C GLY A 297 -4.33 -20.06 -22.33
N THR A 298 -3.13 -20.60 -22.10
CA THR A 298 -2.93 -22.01 -21.76
C THR A 298 -3.46 -22.30 -20.35
N LEU A 299 -4.33 -23.32 -20.23
CA LEU A 299 -4.83 -23.79 -18.94
C LEU A 299 -3.70 -24.45 -18.14
N LEU A 300 -3.39 -23.89 -16.98
CA LEU A 300 -2.37 -24.40 -16.07
C LEU A 300 -2.97 -25.27 -14.97
N TRP A 301 -4.13 -24.88 -14.44
CA TRP A 301 -4.77 -25.57 -13.33
C TRP A 301 -6.28 -25.32 -13.31
N ASN A 302 -7.03 -26.31 -12.82
CA ASN A 302 -8.46 -26.21 -12.55
C ASN A 302 -8.76 -27.01 -11.27
N ALA A 303 -9.57 -26.44 -10.39
CA ALA A 303 -10.06 -27.11 -9.20
C ALA A 303 -11.52 -26.75 -8.90
N TRP A 304 -12.22 -27.67 -8.26
CA TRP A 304 -13.53 -27.41 -7.68
C TRP A 304 -13.37 -26.97 -6.22
N ALA A 305 -14.06 -25.89 -5.85
CA ALA A 305 -14.05 -25.28 -4.54
C ALA A 305 -15.46 -25.34 -3.93
N PRO A 306 -15.75 -26.33 -3.07
CA PRO A 306 -17.06 -26.45 -2.44
C PRO A 306 -17.35 -25.29 -1.48
N SER A 307 -18.59 -24.82 -1.44
CA SER A 307 -19.03 -23.82 -0.47
C SER A 307 -18.84 -24.32 0.96
N GLY A 308 -18.03 -23.61 1.76
CA GLY A 308 -17.72 -23.96 3.15
C GLY A 308 -16.85 -25.21 3.33
N GLY A 309 -16.27 -25.76 2.26
CA GLY A 309 -15.34 -26.89 2.33
C GLY A 309 -13.87 -26.46 2.44
N GLU A 310 -12.97 -27.44 2.32
CA GLU A 310 -11.53 -27.18 2.33
C GLU A 310 -11.12 -26.39 1.07
N PRO A 311 -10.32 -25.32 1.19
CA PRO A 311 -9.89 -24.56 0.04
C PRO A 311 -9.01 -25.42 -0.88
N PRO A 312 -9.13 -25.27 -2.21
CA PRO A 312 -8.25 -25.96 -3.14
C PRO A 312 -6.83 -25.39 -3.05
N TYR A 313 -5.84 -26.29 -3.11
CA TYR A 313 -4.42 -25.94 -3.07
C TYR A 313 -3.82 -25.97 -4.46
N LEU A 314 -2.87 -25.07 -4.74
CA LEU A 314 -2.12 -25.10 -5.98
C LEU A 314 -1.12 -26.27 -5.97
N PRO A 315 -1.19 -27.22 -6.91
CA PRO A 315 -0.20 -28.28 -7.04
C PRO A 315 1.18 -27.73 -7.44
N PRO A 316 2.29 -28.33 -6.98
CA PRO A 316 3.63 -27.93 -7.41
C PRO A 316 3.87 -28.09 -8.92
N GLU A 317 3.21 -29.06 -9.57
CA GLU A 317 3.32 -29.34 -11.00
C GLU A 317 2.86 -28.15 -11.88
N VAL A 318 2.05 -27.24 -11.31
CA VAL A 318 1.56 -26.05 -12.03
C VAL A 318 2.69 -25.09 -12.36
N ILE A 319 3.67 -24.95 -11.48
CA ILE A 319 4.84 -24.08 -11.72
C ILE A 319 5.72 -24.66 -12.82
N GLU A 320 5.88 -25.99 -12.86
CA GLU A 320 6.59 -26.66 -13.96
C GLU A 320 5.88 -26.45 -15.30
N ALA A 321 4.54 -26.58 -15.31
CA ALA A 321 3.73 -26.31 -16.49
C ALA A 321 3.81 -24.85 -16.96
N ALA A 322 4.02 -23.92 -16.03
CA ALA A 322 4.26 -22.51 -16.30
C ALA A 322 5.70 -22.20 -16.78
N GLY A 323 6.55 -23.22 -16.92
CA GLY A 323 7.92 -23.11 -17.42
C GLY A 323 9.00 -23.02 -16.35
N GLY A 324 8.65 -23.17 -15.06
CA GLY A 324 9.62 -23.21 -13.94
C GLY A 324 10.21 -21.85 -13.53
N TYR A 325 9.71 -20.75 -14.10
CA TYR A 325 10.14 -19.38 -13.77
C TYR A 325 8.95 -18.55 -13.27
N GLY A 326 9.24 -17.45 -12.59
CA GLY A 326 8.20 -16.52 -12.15
C GLY A 326 7.45 -15.90 -13.32
N VAL A 327 6.12 -15.99 -13.32
CA VAL A 327 5.27 -15.54 -14.43
C VAL A 327 3.91 -15.05 -13.95
N TRP A 328 3.37 -14.05 -14.65
CA TRP A 328 1.99 -13.59 -14.45
C TRP A 328 1.00 -14.58 -15.06
N ALA A 329 0.01 -14.99 -14.27
CA ALA A 329 -1.11 -15.80 -14.69
C ALA A 329 -2.43 -15.11 -14.33
N THR A 330 -3.52 -15.57 -14.95
CA THR A 330 -4.88 -15.15 -14.64
C THR A 330 -5.54 -16.22 -13.80
N LEU A 331 -5.92 -15.88 -12.56
CA LEU A 331 -6.74 -16.71 -11.71
C LEU A 331 -8.20 -16.27 -11.84
N GLN A 332 -9.06 -17.22 -12.14
CA GLN A 332 -10.48 -17.03 -12.37
C GLN A 332 -11.28 -17.93 -11.44
N ALA A 333 -12.33 -17.39 -10.82
CA ALA A 333 -13.32 -18.13 -10.06
C ALA A 333 -14.69 -17.93 -10.70
N GLN A 334 -15.39 -19.04 -10.94
CA GLN A 334 -16.72 -19.05 -11.52
C GLN A 334 -17.69 -19.72 -10.56
N ALA A 335 -18.69 -19.00 -10.07
CA ALA A 335 -19.79 -19.61 -9.32
C ALA A 335 -20.83 -20.15 -10.29
N THR A 336 -21.27 -21.39 -10.04
CA THR A 336 -22.37 -22.03 -10.75
C THR A 336 -23.61 -21.98 -9.88
N VAL A 337 -24.69 -21.42 -10.40
CA VAL A 337 -25.99 -21.51 -9.71
C VAL A 337 -26.61 -22.88 -9.95
N GLY A 338 -27.51 -23.31 -9.06
CA GLY A 338 -28.08 -24.66 -9.05
C GLY A 338 -28.75 -25.17 -10.34
N ASP A 339 -28.96 -24.32 -11.36
CA ASP A 339 -29.41 -24.71 -12.70
C ASP A 339 -28.25 -24.97 -13.70
N GLY A 340 -27.01 -24.84 -13.24
CA GLY A 340 -25.78 -24.99 -14.03
C GLY A 340 -25.38 -23.72 -14.79
N ALA A 341 -26.08 -22.59 -14.63
CA ALA A 341 -25.69 -21.34 -15.25
C ALA A 341 -24.46 -20.73 -14.55
N VAL A 342 -23.49 -20.28 -15.34
CA VAL A 342 -22.37 -19.46 -14.86
C VAL A 342 -22.87 -18.03 -14.72
N ILE A 343 -22.89 -17.50 -13.49
CA ILE A 343 -23.52 -16.19 -13.21
C ILE A 343 -22.47 -15.11 -12.95
N VAL A 344 -21.40 -15.45 -12.25
CA VAL A 344 -20.40 -14.46 -11.84
C VAL A 344 -19.00 -15.00 -12.01
N VAL A 345 -18.14 -14.18 -12.58
CA VAL A 345 -16.72 -14.45 -12.78
C VAL A 345 -15.93 -13.42 -11.99
N ALA A 346 -15.15 -13.88 -11.01
CA ALA A 346 -14.05 -13.10 -10.46
C ALA A 346 -12.79 -13.45 -11.24
N GLN A 347 -12.05 -12.45 -11.70
CA GLN A 347 -10.80 -12.63 -12.43
C GLN A 347 -9.76 -11.64 -11.91
N ILE A 348 -8.59 -12.17 -11.57
CA ILE A 348 -7.46 -11.37 -11.09
C ILE A 348 -6.13 -11.86 -11.70
N PRO A 349 -5.21 -10.94 -12.01
CA PRO A 349 -3.82 -11.31 -12.27
C PRO A 349 -3.13 -11.71 -10.96
N VAL A 350 -2.36 -12.80 -11.01
CA VAL A 350 -1.54 -13.30 -9.88
C VAL A 350 -0.14 -13.62 -10.36
N TRP A 351 0.85 -13.42 -9.49
CA TRP A 351 2.23 -13.80 -9.76
C TRP A 351 2.46 -15.24 -9.30
N LEU A 352 2.86 -16.12 -10.22
CA LEU A 352 3.29 -17.48 -9.88
C LEU A 352 4.75 -17.42 -9.47
N GLU A 353 5.05 -17.66 -8.19
CA GLU A 353 6.42 -17.69 -7.70
C GLU A 353 7.01 -19.10 -7.88
N PRO A 354 8.23 -19.23 -8.43
CA PRO A 354 8.81 -20.53 -8.70
C PRO A 354 9.23 -21.23 -7.39
N ASP A 355 9.13 -22.55 -7.36
CA ASP A 355 9.45 -23.39 -6.18
C ASP A 355 10.96 -23.50 -5.90
N VAL A 356 11.77 -22.57 -6.40
CA VAL A 356 13.21 -22.60 -6.15
C VAL A 356 13.42 -22.01 -4.77
N PRO A 357 13.80 -22.81 -3.75
CA PRO A 357 14.25 -22.22 -2.51
C PRO A 357 15.44 -21.33 -2.87
N PHE A 358 15.42 -20.07 -2.44
CA PHE A 358 16.51 -19.10 -2.63
C PHE A 358 17.88 -19.63 -2.16
N THR A 359 17.93 -20.79 -1.50
CA THR A 359 19.14 -21.45 -1.01
C THR A 359 19.79 -22.42 -2.00
N ASN A 360 19.15 -22.79 -3.12
CA ASN A 360 19.71 -23.72 -4.11
C ASN A 360 20.00 -23.04 -5.45
N GLU A 361 20.62 -21.86 -5.41
CA GLU A 361 21.54 -21.51 -6.47
C GLU A 361 22.59 -22.64 -6.51
N PRO A 362 22.81 -23.33 -7.66
CA PRO A 362 23.68 -24.49 -7.72
C PRO A 362 25.02 -24.13 -7.09
N GLU A 363 25.45 -24.93 -6.11
CA GLU A 363 26.72 -24.78 -5.39
C GLU A 363 27.76 -24.08 -6.26
N ILE A 364 27.90 -22.77 -6.07
CA ILE A 364 29.14 -22.10 -6.35
C ILE A 364 30.12 -22.84 -5.43
N PRO A 365 31.07 -23.60 -5.97
CA PRO A 365 31.88 -24.53 -5.19
C PRO A 365 32.45 -23.79 -3.99
N GLU A 366 32.27 -24.35 -2.79
CA GLU A 366 32.61 -23.76 -1.49
C GLU A 366 33.83 -22.83 -1.57
N ALA A 367 33.57 -21.55 -1.84
CA ALA A 367 34.56 -20.50 -1.71
C ALA A 367 34.58 -20.16 -0.22
N THR A 368 35.59 -20.72 0.43
CA THR A 368 36.20 -20.27 1.68
C THR A 368 35.74 -18.87 2.09
N THR A 369 35.03 -18.78 3.21
CA THR A 369 34.80 -17.57 4.04
C THR A 369 35.09 -16.25 3.33
N THR A 370 34.22 -15.83 2.40
CA THR A 370 34.44 -14.61 1.61
C THR A 370 33.58 -13.47 2.14
N THR A 371 34.25 -12.44 2.67
CA THR A 371 33.79 -11.05 2.74
C THR A 371 32.87 -10.71 1.58
N PHE A 372 31.71 -10.04 1.82
CA PHE A 372 30.77 -9.55 0.79
C PHE A 372 31.46 -9.22 -0.54
N GLY A 373 31.45 -10.18 -1.45
CA GLY A 373 32.11 -10.07 -2.75
C GLY A 373 31.23 -9.23 -3.66
N LEU A 374 31.52 -7.94 -3.75
CA LEU A 374 30.98 -7.05 -4.78
C LEU A 374 31.10 -7.77 -6.13
N GLY A 375 29.95 -8.07 -6.74
CA GLY A 375 29.89 -8.85 -7.99
C GLY A 375 30.83 -8.30 -9.06
N ALA A 376 31.36 -9.17 -9.90
CA ALA A 376 32.28 -8.78 -10.96
C ALA A 376 31.68 -7.66 -11.81
N MET A 377 32.33 -6.49 -11.79
CA MET A 377 31.93 -5.34 -12.59
C MET A 377 31.93 -5.74 -14.07
N ARG A 378 30.83 -5.45 -14.76
CA ARG A 378 30.73 -5.65 -16.21
C ARG A 378 31.06 -4.35 -16.92
N PRO A 379 31.79 -4.41 -18.05
CA PRO A 379 31.99 -3.22 -18.88
C PRO A 379 30.66 -2.80 -19.52
N PHE A 380 30.48 -1.49 -19.72
CA PHE A 380 29.31 -0.97 -20.43
C PHE A 380 29.35 -1.35 -21.92
N PRO A 381 28.19 -1.54 -22.57
CA PRO A 381 28.11 -1.69 -24.01
C PRO A 381 28.77 -0.53 -24.77
N ASP A 382 29.49 -0.85 -25.85
CA ASP A 382 30.13 0.16 -26.70
C ASP A 382 29.10 1.18 -27.22
N GLY A 383 29.47 2.47 -27.14
CA GLY A 383 28.65 3.57 -27.64
C GLY A 383 27.55 4.06 -26.69
N MET A 384 27.25 3.34 -25.61
CA MET A 384 26.26 3.74 -24.61
C MET A 384 26.60 5.07 -23.93
N LEU A 385 27.89 5.30 -23.71
CA LEU A 385 28.42 6.44 -22.96
C LEU A 385 29.02 7.51 -23.89
N THR A 386 28.49 7.61 -25.10
CA THR A 386 28.91 8.63 -26.08
C THR A 386 28.48 10.01 -25.59
N GLY A 387 29.45 10.91 -25.37
CA GLY A 387 29.19 12.28 -24.88
C GLY A 387 29.60 12.51 -23.42
N CYS A 388 30.04 11.47 -22.71
CA CYS A 388 30.62 11.61 -21.39
C CYS A 388 31.93 12.43 -21.42
N ALA A 389 32.24 13.08 -20.29
CA ALA A 389 33.50 13.81 -20.16
C ALA A 389 34.69 12.87 -20.36
N VAL A 390 35.69 13.33 -21.10
CA VAL A 390 36.93 12.59 -21.39
C VAL A 390 37.75 12.38 -20.11
N ALA A 391 37.65 13.30 -19.16
CA ALA A 391 38.27 13.20 -17.86
C ALA A 391 37.24 12.79 -16.83
N THR A 392 37.60 11.81 -16.02
CA THR A 392 36.77 11.33 -14.93
C THR A 392 37.09 12.10 -13.66
N ALA A 393 36.11 12.86 -13.16
CA ALA A 393 36.20 13.41 -11.82
C ALA A 393 36.00 12.25 -10.84
N ARG A 394 37.06 11.89 -10.11
CA ARG A 394 37.07 10.77 -9.16
C ARG A 394 37.11 11.25 -7.72
N ASP A 395 36.63 12.45 -7.45
CA ASP A 395 36.49 12.99 -6.09
C ASP A 395 35.01 13.12 -5.71
N LEU A 396 34.72 12.84 -4.45
CA LEU A 396 33.37 12.86 -3.90
C LEU A 396 32.69 14.23 -4.00
N ALA A 397 33.44 15.32 -3.90
CA ALA A 397 32.88 16.67 -3.95
C ALA A 397 32.29 16.99 -5.33
N SER A 398 32.91 16.49 -6.41
CA SER A 398 32.36 16.59 -7.76
C SER A 398 31.01 15.87 -7.91
N PHE A 399 30.84 14.70 -7.29
CA PHE A 399 29.56 13.98 -7.30
C PHE A 399 28.50 14.69 -6.45
N GLU A 400 28.85 15.15 -5.25
CA GLU A 400 27.94 15.91 -4.39
C GLU A 400 27.47 17.20 -5.07
N ALA A 401 28.38 17.92 -5.74
CA ALA A 401 28.05 19.13 -6.49
C ALA A 401 27.14 18.85 -7.70
N ALA A 402 27.35 17.75 -8.41
CA ALA A 402 26.48 17.34 -9.51
C ALA A 402 25.07 16.99 -9.00
N LEU A 403 24.98 16.19 -7.93
CA LEU A 403 23.71 15.73 -7.36
C LEU A 403 22.94 16.83 -6.60
N ALA A 404 23.59 17.92 -6.20
CA ALA A 404 22.98 19.01 -5.45
C ALA A 404 21.82 19.72 -6.18
N ASN A 405 21.78 19.65 -7.52
CA ASN A 405 20.75 20.33 -8.33
C ASN A 405 19.53 19.44 -8.65
N GLY A 406 19.41 18.27 -8.03
CA GLY A 406 18.30 17.33 -8.23
C GLY A 406 18.70 16.10 -9.04
N PRO A 407 17.73 15.22 -9.37
CA PRO A 407 17.99 13.98 -10.07
C PRO A 407 18.55 14.27 -11.47
N LEU A 408 19.75 13.76 -11.74
CA LEU A 408 20.41 13.83 -13.04
C LEU A 408 20.22 12.51 -13.77
N SER A 409 19.94 12.57 -15.07
CA SER A 409 20.09 11.40 -15.94
C SER A 409 21.54 10.90 -15.87
N LEU A 410 21.76 9.62 -16.19
CA LEU A 410 23.12 9.09 -16.28
C LEU A 410 24.00 9.91 -17.22
N LEU A 411 23.45 10.30 -18.38
CA LEU A 411 24.19 11.05 -19.39
C LEU A 411 24.61 12.44 -18.89
N ASP A 412 23.72 13.14 -18.18
CA ASP A 412 24.04 14.45 -17.61
C ASP A 412 25.12 14.33 -16.53
N LEU A 413 25.00 13.32 -15.66
CA LEU A 413 26.03 13.07 -14.66
C LEU A 413 27.37 12.70 -15.32
N CYS A 414 27.36 11.81 -16.31
CA CYS A 414 28.53 11.35 -17.03
C CYS A 414 29.20 12.47 -17.85
N ALA A 415 28.44 13.46 -18.31
CA ALA A 415 28.96 14.67 -18.94
C ALA A 415 29.75 15.57 -17.95
N VAL A 416 29.51 15.43 -16.65
CA VAL A 416 30.20 16.19 -15.59
C VAL A 416 31.34 15.39 -14.97
N VAL A 417 31.09 14.14 -14.58
CA VAL A 417 32.03 13.31 -13.79
C VAL A 417 32.75 12.24 -14.61
N GLY A 418 32.44 12.14 -15.91
CA GLY A 418 33.04 11.19 -16.84
C GLY A 418 32.44 9.79 -16.76
N ILE A 419 33.09 8.85 -17.46
CA ILE A 419 32.62 7.48 -17.64
C ILE A 419 32.67 6.66 -16.32
N PRO A 420 31.61 5.92 -15.95
CA PRO A 420 31.65 4.94 -14.86
C PRO A 420 32.62 3.79 -15.13
N ASP A 421 33.20 3.22 -14.08
CA ASP A 421 34.20 2.15 -14.15
C ASP A 421 33.59 0.78 -14.47
N GLY A 422 32.31 0.59 -14.17
CA GLY A 422 31.57 -0.61 -14.54
C GLY A 422 30.12 -0.59 -14.06
N GLU A 423 29.42 -1.70 -14.28
CA GLU A 423 28.05 -1.93 -13.82
C GLU A 423 27.94 -3.20 -12.99
N VAL A 424 27.08 -3.18 -11.96
CA VAL A 424 26.66 -4.39 -11.24
C VAL A 424 25.29 -4.83 -11.77
N GLY A 425 25.27 -5.87 -12.60
CA GLY A 425 24.09 -6.29 -13.37
C GLY A 425 23.02 -7.00 -12.52
N SER A 426 22.24 -6.25 -11.73
CA SER A 426 21.25 -6.77 -10.80
C SER A 426 19.80 -6.49 -11.22
N GLY A 427 19.51 -6.43 -12.53
CA GLY A 427 18.18 -6.09 -13.06
C GLY A 427 17.82 -4.60 -13.00
N LEU A 428 18.46 -3.84 -12.11
CA LEU A 428 18.56 -2.39 -12.14
C LEU A 428 19.84 -1.97 -12.85
N PHE A 429 19.83 -0.81 -13.49
CA PHE A 429 21.03 -0.25 -14.11
C PHE A 429 21.84 0.49 -13.04
N ILE A 430 22.96 -0.10 -12.61
CA ILE A 430 23.75 0.39 -11.47
C ILE A 430 25.20 0.66 -11.88
N PRO A 431 25.49 1.85 -12.41
CA PRO A 431 26.85 2.31 -12.63
C PRO A 431 27.62 2.49 -11.32
N VAL A 432 28.88 2.06 -11.38
CA VAL A 432 29.84 2.11 -10.29
C VAL A 432 30.99 3.03 -10.67
N TYR A 433 31.34 3.93 -9.77
CA TYR A 433 32.49 4.81 -9.88
C TYR A 433 33.49 4.49 -8.76
N GLU A 434 34.75 4.25 -9.11
CA GLU A 434 35.85 4.13 -8.17
C GLU A 434 36.46 5.52 -7.92
N LEU A 435 36.36 6.01 -6.69
CA LEU A 435 36.89 7.32 -6.30
C LEU A 435 38.37 7.22 -5.94
N GLY A 436 39.08 8.35 -5.99
CA GLY A 436 40.53 8.43 -5.75
C GLY A 436 40.96 8.08 -4.33
N ASP A 437 40.03 8.07 -3.37
CA ASP A 437 40.26 7.60 -1.99
C ASP A 437 40.03 6.09 -1.81
N GLY A 438 39.71 5.37 -2.90
CA GLY A 438 39.42 3.94 -2.91
C GLY A 438 37.97 3.59 -2.54
N SER A 439 37.13 4.58 -2.25
CA SER A 439 35.69 4.36 -2.08
C SER A 439 35.00 4.09 -3.42
N ARG A 440 33.80 3.50 -3.37
CA ARG A 440 32.99 3.19 -4.54
C ARG A 440 31.63 3.86 -4.43
N LEU A 441 31.21 4.54 -5.48
CA LEU A 441 29.89 5.15 -5.58
C LEU A 441 28.98 4.31 -6.47
N TYR A 442 27.85 3.86 -5.93
CA TYR A 442 26.82 3.09 -6.61
C TYR A 442 25.61 3.97 -6.85
N LEU A 443 25.21 4.09 -8.10
CA LEU A 443 24.08 4.92 -8.51
C LEU A 443 23.01 4.03 -9.14
N GLY A 444 21.82 3.96 -8.57
CA GLY A 444 20.74 3.13 -9.09
C GLY A 444 19.82 3.92 -10.02
N TYR A 445 19.65 3.46 -11.25
CA TYR A 445 18.69 4.01 -12.21
C TYR A 445 17.63 2.97 -12.58
N THR A 446 16.43 3.45 -12.93
CA THR A 446 15.33 2.61 -13.45
C THR A 446 15.66 2.00 -14.80
N ALA A 447 16.47 2.69 -15.61
CA ALA A 447 16.93 2.25 -16.92
C ALA A 447 18.22 2.99 -17.31
N PRO A 448 19.01 2.45 -18.26
CA PRO A 448 20.13 3.13 -18.94
C PRO A 448 19.96 4.60 -19.30
N TRP A 449 18.73 4.96 -19.71
CA TRP A 449 18.36 6.28 -20.23
C TRP A 449 17.26 6.92 -19.39
N GLY A 450 17.04 6.41 -18.18
CA GLY A 450 15.98 6.91 -17.29
C GLY A 450 16.36 8.25 -16.68
N ASP A 451 15.39 9.15 -16.57
CA ASP A 451 15.54 10.48 -15.97
C ASP A 451 15.44 10.48 -14.43
N GLY A 452 15.63 9.32 -13.79
CA GLY A 452 15.41 9.13 -12.36
C GLY A 452 16.53 8.35 -11.69
N LEU A 453 17.43 9.07 -11.01
CA LEU A 453 18.35 8.47 -10.05
C LEU A 453 17.57 8.06 -8.80
N LEU A 454 17.42 6.75 -8.57
CA LEU A 454 16.68 6.17 -7.45
C LEU A 454 17.46 6.26 -6.14
N TYR A 455 18.77 6.00 -6.19
CA TYR A 455 19.64 6.07 -5.03
C TYR A 455 21.09 6.37 -5.42
N ALA A 456 21.84 6.95 -4.47
CA ALA A 456 23.28 7.15 -4.57
C ALA A 456 23.94 6.73 -3.26
N ASN A 457 24.70 5.64 -3.29
CA ASN A 457 25.37 5.06 -2.13
C ASN A 457 26.88 5.09 -2.30
N LEU A 458 27.56 5.80 -1.39
CA LEU A 458 29.01 5.75 -1.26
C LEU A 458 29.39 4.61 -0.31
N VAL A 459 30.29 3.73 -0.74
CA VAL A 459 30.86 2.64 0.06
C VAL A 459 32.34 2.93 0.27
N ALA A 460 32.72 3.23 1.51
CA ALA A 460 34.12 3.48 1.87
C ALA A 460 34.96 2.19 1.76
N PRO A 461 36.31 2.28 1.70
CA PRO A 461 37.18 1.10 1.63
C PRO A 461 37.01 0.11 2.79
N ASP A 462 36.52 0.58 3.94
CA ASP A 462 36.22 -0.26 5.10
C ASP A 462 34.83 -0.92 5.05
N GLY A 463 34.07 -0.71 3.96
CA GLY A 463 32.72 -1.22 3.76
C GLY A 463 31.61 -0.33 4.31
N THR A 464 31.92 0.79 4.95
CA THR A 464 30.91 1.71 5.49
C THR A 464 30.10 2.35 4.37
N VAL A 465 28.77 2.29 4.47
CA VAL A 465 27.85 2.84 3.46
C VAL A 465 27.30 4.19 3.89
N ARG A 466 27.34 5.18 3.01
CA ARG A 466 26.79 6.53 3.19
C ARG A 466 25.89 6.90 2.01
N ARG A 467 24.61 7.22 2.28
CA ARG A 467 23.68 7.75 1.26
C ARG A 467 24.03 9.19 0.92
N LEU A 468 24.18 9.49 -0.37
CA LEU A 468 24.42 10.86 -0.87
C LEU A 468 23.12 11.58 -1.25
N LEU A 469 22.09 10.84 -1.64
CA LEU A 469 20.74 11.37 -1.79
C LEU A 469 20.04 11.30 -0.45
N LEU A 470 19.67 12.47 0.09
CA LEU A 470 18.66 12.58 1.14
C LEU A 470 17.28 12.48 0.47
N PRO A 471 16.30 11.81 1.10
CA PRO A 471 14.93 11.72 0.57
C PRO A 471 14.29 13.10 0.38
#